data_AF-A0A8H7XQJ6-F1
#
_entry.id   AF-A0A8H7XQJ6-F1
#
_cell.length_a   1.000
_cell.length_b   1.000
_cell.length_c   1.000
_cell.angle_alpha   90.00
_cell.angle_beta   90.00
_cell.angle_gamma   90.00
#
_symmetry.space_group_name_H-M   'P 1'
#
loop_
_entity.id
_entity.type
_entity.pdbx_description
1 polymer ?
#
loop_
_entity_poly.entity_id
_entity_poly.type
_entity_poly.pdbx_seq_one_letter_code
_entity_poly.pdbx_strand_id
1 'polypeptide(L)'
;MKAVNDQKNTPLIAGIGVEVATRRRNKFAGFIKNIEIKEQDKGVINIDVTVNQALGNCPKYIVLRELEPRPTTSPVIQHDHSHLSPEERLSDEAIALILASDTVFFGTTYSAEASEQSMYPSHLGMNHRGGRPGFIRVKPSDGRTVVLPDFSGNRFMTSLGNVEATPFASLTFIDFKSGNILYLTGKAKNVYGADARAVMPFQDLLTEIHVTGYTYVVDALPVRVAAGYVDQLSPYSPPIRLLSEEVPDTKLFEKENQPKARLAKISTLSPSIAIFEWEASEPLSVKPGQAIILDFSPLLGSRQYQHMSPGKPSLVNDDFIRTWTISNTLPQGSNSRLFALTMREKTGGVVTGALFNILRKLTEYKHAALEDARVLSLDVNIVGINGDFILPPFHPPSLGAEGLSAFITSGKRHLYWFAGGIGITPFLSMLAALSQVPDAELPRWEITLIVSTREPDVSLSLISRAIGGTVCPAYLKVHIFTNAQVPDIEPEFRVTTHTGRIDSAFLEAQQEQLRKDSAEVFICGPESFEKSVLEFVGKVGADIGRVRREGFAY
;
A
#
# COMPACT_ATOMS: atom_id res chain seq x y z
N MET A 1 -23.27 44.38 -4.62
CA MET A 1 -24.07 44.26 -3.37
C MET A 1 -23.54 45.26 -2.35
N LYS A 2 -24.40 45.81 -1.47
CA LYS A 2 -24.00 46.79 -0.44
C LYS A 2 -23.11 46.13 0.63
N ALA A 3 -22.10 46.87 1.09
CA ALA A 3 -21.22 46.48 2.19
C ALA A 3 -22.02 45.99 3.40
N VAL A 4 -21.79 44.73 3.79
CA VAL A 4 -22.41 44.13 4.97
C VAL A 4 -21.62 44.60 6.19
N ASN A 5 -22.06 45.71 6.79
CA ASN A 5 -21.47 46.27 8.01
C ASN A 5 -22.06 45.63 9.28
N ASP A 6 -22.47 44.37 9.19
CA ASP A 6 -23.01 43.57 10.28
C ASP A 6 -22.04 42.41 10.56
N GLN A 7 -21.41 42.41 11.74
CA GLN A 7 -20.44 41.39 12.15
C GLN A 7 -21.04 39.97 12.16
N LYS A 8 -22.37 39.83 12.16
CA LYS A 8 -23.05 38.53 12.10
C LYS A 8 -23.11 37.89 10.71
N ASN A 9 -22.86 38.63 9.62
CA ASN A 9 -23.03 38.14 8.24
C ASN A 9 -21.83 38.45 7.33
N THR A 10 -20.65 38.75 7.88
CA THR A 10 -19.46 38.98 7.06
C THR A 10 -18.97 37.66 6.45
N PRO A 11 -18.87 37.53 5.11
CA PRO A 11 -18.42 36.28 4.48
C PRO A 11 -17.02 35.91 4.94
N LEU A 12 -16.84 34.67 5.37
CA LEU A 12 -15.56 34.15 5.82
C LEU A 12 -14.72 33.66 4.63
N ILE A 13 -13.39 33.72 4.76
CA ILE A 13 -12.45 33.19 3.77
C ILE A 13 -11.27 32.53 4.46
N ALA A 14 -10.78 31.43 3.90
CA ALA A 14 -9.51 30.83 4.25
C ALA A 14 -8.79 30.35 2.99
N GLY A 15 -7.46 30.34 3.05
CA GLY A 15 -6.64 29.90 1.95
C GLY A 15 -5.30 29.37 2.42
N ILE A 16 -4.61 28.69 1.51
CA ILE A 16 -3.26 28.19 1.73
C ILE A 16 -2.42 28.44 0.49
N GLY A 17 -1.32 29.16 0.68
CA GLY A 17 -0.25 29.23 -0.33
C GLY A 17 0.68 28.03 -0.12
N VAL A 18 0.92 27.26 -1.17
CA VAL A 18 1.87 26.14 -1.15
C VAL A 18 2.88 26.33 -2.28
N GLU A 19 4.14 26.43 -1.91
CA GLU A 19 5.25 26.46 -2.84
C GLU A 19 5.85 25.05 -2.91
N VAL A 20 5.36 24.29 -3.88
CA VAL A 20 5.69 22.87 -4.05
C VAL A 20 7.18 22.64 -4.35
N ALA A 21 7.87 23.60 -4.98
CA ALA A 21 9.30 23.49 -5.31
C ALA A 21 10.23 23.51 -4.08
N THR A 22 9.78 24.07 -2.95
CA THR A 22 10.60 24.23 -1.73
C THR A 22 9.93 23.68 -0.46
N ARG A 23 8.78 23.01 -0.61
CA ARG A 23 7.93 22.51 0.51
C ARG A 23 7.52 23.60 1.50
N ARG A 24 7.35 24.85 1.05
CA ARG A 24 6.87 25.93 1.93
C ARG A 24 5.36 26.06 1.84
N ARG A 25 4.71 26.34 2.96
CA ARG A 25 3.29 26.64 2.99
C ARG A 25 2.91 27.59 4.11
N ASN A 26 1.98 28.48 3.81
CA ASN A 26 1.39 29.42 4.77
C ASN A 26 -0.13 29.41 4.58
N LYS A 27 -0.86 29.19 5.67
CA LYS A 27 -2.32 29.31 5.66
C LYS A 27 -2.73 30.66 6.22
N PHE A 28 -3.84 31.17 5.73
CA PHE A 28 -4.50 32.34 6.26
C PHE A 28 -6.01 32.08 6.41
N ALA A 29 -6.62 32.80 7.33
CA ALA A 29 -8.07 32.90 7.46
C ALA A 29 -8.46 34.32 7.86
N GLY A 30 -9.71 34.66 7.60
CA GLY A 30 -10.24 35.99 7.78
C GLY A 30 -11.64 36.14 7.24
N PHE A 31 -11.95 37.37 6.85
CA PHE A 31 -13.27 37.74 6.35
C PHE A 31 -13.14 38.71 5.18
N ILE A 32 -14.14 38.65 4.31
CA ILE A 32 -14.23 39.48 3.11
C ILE A 32 -14.97 40.77 3.47
N LYS A 33 -14.33 41.91 3.21
CA LYS A 33 -14.94 43.24 3.39
C LYS A 33 -15.75 43.67 2.18
N ASN A 34 -15.24 43.41 0.99
CA ASN A 34 -15.84 43.81 -0.27
C ASN A 34 -15.47 42.83 -1.39
N ILE A 35 -16.37 42.68 -2.37
CA ILE A 35 -16.14 41.93 -3.60
C ILE A 35 -16.60 42.80 -4.76
N GLU A 36 -15.72 43.07 -5.71
CA GLU A 36 -16.02 43.80 -6.94
C GLU A 36 -15.74 42.91 -8.15
N ILE A 37 -16.78 42.63 -8.92
CA ILE A 37 -16.69 41.92 -10.20
C ILE A 37 -16.74 42.99 -11.28
N LYS A 38 -15.64 43.18 -12.01
CA LYS A 38 -15.60 44.14 -13.11
C LYS A 38 -16.09 43.46 -14.38
N GLU A 39 -17.38 43.63 -14.70
CA GLU A 39 -17.99 43.04 -15.90
C GLU A 39 -17.27 43.42 -17.21
N GLN A 40 -16.60 44.57 -17.24
CA GLN A 40 -15.84 45.06 -18.41
C GLN A 40 -14.45 44.39 -18.56
N ASP A 41 -13.87 43.89 -17.46
CA ASP A 41 -12.55 43.25 -17.45
C ASP A 41 -12.72 41.73 -17.34
N LYS A 42 -13.01 41.05 -18.47
CA LYS A 42 -13.04 39.57 -18.67
C LYS A 42 -12.71 38.71 -17.43
N GLY A 43 -13.65 38.57 -16.49
CA GLY A 43 -13.51 37.65 -15.35
C GLY A 43 -12.55 38.08 -14.23
N VAL A 44 -12.16 39.35 -14.13
CA VAL A 44 -11.37 39.89 -13.01
C VAL A 44 -12.27 40.14 -11.81
N ILE A 45 -11.94 39.49 -10.68
CA ILE A 45 -12.62 39.66 -9.39
C ILE A 45 -11.63 40.30 -8.41
N ASN A 46 -12.00 41.46 -7.86
CA ASN A 46 -11.26 42.08 -6.75
C ASN A 46 -11.93 41.68 -5.43
N ILE A 47 -11.14 41.18 -4.49
CA ILE A 47 -11.62 40.74 -3.17
C ILE A 47 -10.80 41.45 -2.11
N ASP A 48 -11.46 42.27 -1.30
CA ASP A 48 -10.83 42.94 -0.16
C ASP A 48 -10.94 42.04 1.07
N VAL A 49 -9.83 41.46 1.51
CA VAL A 49 -9.78 40.50 2.63
C VAL A 49 -9.09 41.12 3.84
N THR A 50 -9.68 40.95 5.02
CA THR A 50 -8.97 41.16 6.29
C THR A 50 -8.53 39.83 6.85
N VAL A 51 -7.21 39.60 6.86
CA VAL A 51 -6.60 38.41 7.47
C VAL A 51 -6.45 38.65 8.96
N ASN A 52 -7.09 37.81 9.78
CA ASN A 52 -6.97 37.85 11.24
C ASN A 52 -6.26 36.60 11.80
N GLN A 53 -5.99 35.61 10.96
CA GLN A 53 -5.20 34.42 11.29
C GLN A 53 -4.21 34.14 10.16
N ALA A 54 -2.93 33.98 10.50
CA ALA A 54 -1.89 33.58 9.56
C ALA A 54 -0.91 32.64 10.26
N LEU A 55 -0.68 31.46 9.69
CA LEU A 55 0.15 30.42 10.30
C LEU A 55 1.03 29.74 9.24
N GLY A 56 2.33 29.72 9.49
CA GLY A 56 3.27 28.86 8.78
C GLY A 56 3.07 27.40 9.21
N ASN A 57 3.16 26.47 8.27
CA ASN A 57 3.01 25.05 8.54
C ASN A 57 4.23 24.25 8.08
N CYS A 58 4.44 23.10 8.74
CA CYS A 58 5.55 22.19 8.51
C CYS A 58 5.63 21.70 7.04
N PRO A 59 6.83 21.51 6.45
CA PRO A 59 7.03 21.04 5.07
C PRO A 59 6.69 19.56 4.84
N LYS A 60 6.34 18.82 5.89
CA LYS A 60 6.01 17.39 5.81
C LYS A 60 4.94 17.11 4.77
N TYR A 61 5.12 15.98 4.08
CA TYR A 61 4.18 15.39 3.13
C TYR A 61 3.96 16.18 1.82
N ILE A 62 4.62 17.33 1.62
CA ILE A 62 4.57 18.04 0.35
C ILE A 62 5.48 17.33 -0.65
N VAL A 63 4.91 16.90 -1.78
CA VAL A 63 5.66 16.37 -2.91
C VAL A 63 6.34 17.53 -3.64
N LEU A 64 7.65 17.38 -3.91
CA LEU A 64 8.38 18.39 -4.68
C LEU A 64 8.00 18.26 -6.15
N ARG A 65 7.69 19.42 -6.75
CA ARG A 65 7.36 19.57 -8.15
C ARG A 65 8.00 20.82 -8.72
N GLU A 66 8.38 20.75 -9.98
CA GLU A 66 8.63 21.91 -10.80
C GLU A 66 7.39 22.19 -11.63
N LEU A 67 6.81 23.39 -11.48
CA LEU A 67 5.59 23.79 -12.18
C LEU A 67 5.92 24.88 -13.19
N GLU A 68 5.50 24.67 -14.43
CA GLU A 68 5.60 25.63 -15.53
C GLU A 68 4.25 26.31 -15.78
N PRO A 69 4.24 27.61 -16.10
CA PRO A 69 3.04 28.30 -16.53
C PRO A 69 2.39 27.66 -17.76
N ARG A 70 1.08 27.48 -17.70
CA ARG A 70 0.23 27.08 -18.83
C ARG A 70 -0.81 28.17 -19.08
N PRO A 71 -0.45 29.26 -19.78
CA PRO A 71 -1.34 30.42 -19.93
C PRO A 71 -2.56 30.14 -20.83
N THR A 72 -2.50 29.08 -21.65
CA THR A 72 -3.60 28.61 -22.48
C THR A 72 -4.19 27.34 -21.90
N THR A 73 -5.26 27.52 -21.12
CA THR A 73 -6.14 26.47 -20.59
C THR A 73 -7.51 26.53 -21.28
N SER A 74 -8.14 25.39 -21.46
CA SER A 74 -9.51 25.25 -21.97
C SER A 74 -10.39 24.55 -20.93
N PRO A 75 -10.74 25.22 -19.82
CA PRO A 75 -11.50 24.62 -18.73
C PRO A 75 -12.87 24.13 -19.21
N VAL A 76 -13.16 22.84 -19.01
CA VAL A 76 -14.48 22.25 -19.28
C VAL A 76 -15.00 21.61 -18.01
N ILE A 77 -16.20 22.02 -17.59
CA ILE A 77 -16.92 21.36 -16.49
C ILE A 77 -17.46 20.04 -17.05
N GLN A 78 -16.82 18.93 -16.66
CA GLN A 78 -17.20 17.59 -17.11
C GLN A 78 -18.34 17.03 -16.26
N HIS A 79 -18.32 17.30 -14.95
CA HIS A 79 -19.39 16.94 -14.02
C HIS A 79 -19.68 18.13 -13.12
N ASP A 80 -20.97 18.39 -12.86
CA ASP A 80 -21.42 19.41 -11.92
C ASP A 80 -22.65 18.92 -11.15
N HIS A 81 -22.39 18.35 -9.98
CA HIS A 81 -23.40 17.81 -9.08
C HIS A 81 -23.39 18.62 -7.80
N SER A 82 -24.19 19.68 -7.73
CA SER A 82 -24.33 20.51 -6.52
C SER A 82 -24.88 19.72 -5.32
N HIS A 83 -25.75 18.74 -5.60
CA HIS A 83 -26.32 17.83 -4.63
C HIS A 83 -26.42 16.42 -5.24
N LEU A 84 -25.84 15.45 -4.55
CA LEU A 84 -25.99 14.03 -4.83
C LEU A 84 -27.10 13.46 -3.94
N SER A 85 -28.09 12.82 -4.55
CA SER A 85 -29.09 11.96 -3.89
C SER A 85 -28.43 10.82 -3.12
N PRO A 86 -29.10 10.17 -2.15
CA PRO A 86 -28.47 9.17 -1.27
C PRO A 86 -27.82 7.98 -2.01
N GLU A 87 -28.36 7.58 -3.15
CA GLU A 87 -27.93 6.41 -3.93
C GLU A 87 -26.85 6.74 -4.97
N GLU A 88 -26.66 8.03 -5.30
CA GLU A 88 -25.67 8.44 -6.28
C GLU A 88 -24.23 8.24 -5.78
N ARG A 89 -23.32 7.97 -6.72
CA ARG A 89 -21.89 7.70 -6.46
C ARG A 89 -21.05 8.77 -7.15
N LEU A 90 -19.77 8.86 -6.79
CA LEU A 90 -18.82 9.62 -7.62
C LEU A 90 -18.63 8.92 -8.97
N SER A 91 -18.35 9.67 -10.03
CA SER A 91 -17.99 9.07 -11.31
C SER A 91 -16.64 8.33 -11.22
N ASP A 92 -16.43 7.37 -12.11
CA ASP A 92 -15.20 6.55 -12.14
C ASP A 92 -13.95 7.42 -12.34
N GLU A 93 -14.04 8.49 -13.13
CA GLU A 93 -12.92 9.42 -13.34
C GLU A 93 -12.60 10.24 -12.09
N ALA A 94 -13.62 10.63 -11.32
CA ALA A 94 -13.42 11.33 -10.06
C ALA A 94 -12.76 10.41 -9.02
N ILE A 95 -13.22 9.16 -8.92
CA ILE A 95 -12.60 8.14 -8.07
C ILE A 95 -11.17 7.87 -8.51
N ALA A 96 -10.92 7.70 -9.82
CA ALA A 96 -9.59 7.47 -10.36
C ALA A 96 -8.62 8.62 -10.03
N LEU A 97 -9.07 9.88 -10.11
CA LEU A 97 -8.28 11.04 -9.71
C LEU A 97 -7.96 11.02 -8.21
N ILE A 98 -8.94 10.71 -7.35
CA ILE A 98 -8.73 10.59 -5.91
C ILE A 98 -7.66 9.53 -5.61
N LEU A 99 -7.79 8.34 -6.21
CA LEU A 99 -6.87 7.22 -6.01
C LEU A 99 -5.49 7.45 -6.63
N ALA A 100 -5.35 8.35 -7.61
CA ALA A 100 -4.08 8.75 -8.18
C ALA A 100 -3.41 9.93 -7.43
N SER A 101 -4.14 10.60 -6.53
CA SER A 101 -3.66 11.82 -5.87
C SER A 101 -2.71 11.52 -4.71
N ASP A 102 -1.60 12.25 -4.65
CA ASP A 102 -0.71 12.33 -3.48
C ASP A 102 -0.93 13.59 -2.63
N THR A 103 -1.80 14.48 -3.07
CA THR A 103 -2.07 15.79 -2.45
C THR A 103 -3.56 16.08 -2.48
N VAL A 104 -4.09 16.61 -1.38
CA VAL A 104 -5.46 17.16 -1.30
C VAL A 104 -5.46 18.42 -0.45
N PHE A 105 -6.27 19.41 -0.85
CA PHE A 105 -6.55 20.57 -0.04
C PHE A 105 -7.84 20.34 0.74
N PHE A 106 -7.76 20.50 2.06
CA PHE A 106 -8.80 20.14 3.00
C PHE A 106 -9.39 21.40 3.64
N GLY A 107 -10.58 21.78 3.16
CA GLY A 107 -11.37 22.87 3.70
C GLY A 107 -12.26 22.39 4.84
N THR A 108 -12.34 23.18 5.90
CA THR A 108 -13.17 22.91 7.08
C THR A 108 -13.78 24.21 7.57
N THR A 109 -14.88 24.12 8.31
CA THR A 109 -15.54 25.29 8.91
C THR A 109 -15.71 25.05 10.40
N TYR A 110 -15.65 26.14 11.17
CA TYR A 110 -16.14 26.18 12.54
C TYR A 110 -17.25 27.22 12.59
N SER A 111 -18.45 26.78 12.92
CA SER A 111 -19.59 27.65 13.22
C SER A 111 -19.73 27.75 14.72
N ALA A 112 -19.48 28.94 15.26
CA ALA A 112 -19.54 29.17 16.70
C ALA A 112 -20.99 29.22 17.18
N GLU A 113 -21.23 28.59 18.32
CA GLU A 113 -22.49 28.74 19.05
C GLU A 113 -22.63 30.16 19.59
N ALA A 114 -23.88 30.62 19.78
CA ALA A 114 -24.15 31.99 20.22
C ALA A 114 -23.45 32.34 21.55
N SER A 115 -23.27 31.37 22.44
CA SER A 115 -22.56 31.53 23.72
C SER A 115 -21.05 31.62 23.60
N GLU A 116 -20.47 31.08 22.52
CA GLU A 116 -19.01 30.99 22.32
C GLU A 116 -18.49 32.04 21.34
N GLN A 117 -19.35 32.58 20.48
CA GLN A 117 -19.03 33.50 19.38
C GLN A 117 -18.15 34.69 19.78
N SER A 118 -18.27 35.20 21.02
CA SER A 118 -17.44 36.32 21.51
C SER A 118 -16.00 35.92 21.81
N MET A 119 -15.77 34.67 22.25
CA MET A 119 -14.45 34.15 22.61
C MET A 119 -13.81 33.41 21.42
N TYR A 120 -14.63 32.64 20.70
CA TYR A 120 -14.24 31.82 19.56
C TYR A 120 -15.17 32.16 18.38
N PRO A 121 -14.86 33.18 17.59
CA PRO A 121 -15.70 33.52 16.44
C PRO A 121 -15.65 32.43 15.36
N SER A 122 -16.76 32.27 14.65
CA SER A 122 -16.84 31.43 13.44
C SER A 122 -15.70 31.73 12.47
N HIS A 123 -15.11 30.68 11.90
CA HIS A 123 -13.98 30.82 10.98
C HIS A 123 -13.90 29.64 10.00
N LEU A 124 -13.15 29.85 8.91
CA LEU A 124 -12.83 28.80 7.95
C LEU A 124 -11.39 28.34 8.15
N GLY A 125 -11.13 27.09 7.80
CA GLY A 125 -9.80 26.51 7.76
C GLY A 125 -9.51 25.91 6.39
N MET A 126 -8.30 26.16 5.88
CA MET A 126 -7.78 25.48 4.69
C MET A 126 -6.44 24.83 5.03
N ASN A 127 -6.28 23.56 4.65
CA ASN A 127 -5.08 22.80 4.92
C ASN A 127 -4.62 22.02 3.70
N HIS A 128 -3.36 21.59 3.71
CA HIS A 128 -2.80 20.66 2.73
C HIS A 128 -2.54 19.33 3.43
N ARG A 129 -3.07 18.25 2.86
CA ARG A 129 -2.73 16.88 3.25
C ARG A 129 -2.01 16.21 2.07
N GLY A 130 -0.95 15.48 2.38
CA GLY A 130 -0.18 14.78 1.36
C GLY A 130 0.26 13.40 1.82
N GLY A 131 0.63 12.56 0.87
CA GLY A 131 1.02 11.18 1.10
C GLY A 131 1.74 10.59 -0.11
N ARG A 132 1.62 9.28 -0.30
CA ARG A 132 1.93 8.62 -1.57
C ARG A 132 0.67 8.62 -2.44
N PRO A 133 0.76 8.61 -3.77
CA PRO A 133 -0.41 8.46 -4.65
C PRO A 133 -1.31 7.32 -4.17
N GLY A 134 -2.59 7.60 -3.89
CA GLY A 134 -3.56 6.62 -3.40
C GLY A 134 -3.62 6.43 -1.88
N PHE A 135 -3.00 7.33 -1.10
CA PHE A 135 -3.16 7.37 0.36
C PHE A 135 -4.58 7.76 0.81
N ILE A 136 -5.35 8.40 -0.08
CA ILE A 136 -6.76 8.68 0.10
C ILE A 136 -7.54 7.59 -0.62
N ARG A 137 -8.54 7.02 0.05
CA ARG A 137 -9.35 5.93 -0.50
C ARG A 137 -10.81 6.38 -0.64
N VAL A 138 -11.56 5.67 -1.48
CA VAL A 138 -13.01 5.79 -1.58
C VAL A 138 -13.60 4.45 -1.17
N LYS A 139 -14.61 4.44 -0.29
CA LYS A 139 -15.26 3.20 0.13
C LYS A 139 -15.89 2.49 -1.08
N PRO A 140 -15.50 1.23 -1.39
CA PRO A 140 -16.08 0.49 -2.52
C PRO A 140 -17.58 0.24 -2.35
N SER A 141 -18.06 0.05 -1.11
CA SER A 141 -19.47 -0.18 -0.81
C SER A 141 -20.39 0.92 -1.34
N ASP A 142 -20.07 2.19 -1.10
CA ASP A 142 -20.90 3.33 -1.49
C ASP A 142 -20.35 4.17 -2.66
N GLY A 143 -19.06 4.07 -2.99
CA GLY A 143 -18.42 4.80 -4.09
C GLY A 143 -18.45 6.32 -3.94
N ARG A 144 -18.64 6.85 -2.72
CA ARG A 144 -18.71 8.30 -2.49
C ARG A 144 -18.13 8.75 -1.16
N THR A 145 -17.96 7.87 -0.19
CA THR A 145 -17.31 8.23 1.07
C THR A 145 -15.81 8.21 0.89
N VAL A 146 -15.19 9.39 0.98
CA VAL A 146 -13.74 9.58 0.89
C VAL A 146 -13.13 9.42 2.27
N VAL A 147 -12.11 8.56 2.38
CA VAL A 147 -11.40 8.27 3.63
C VAL A 147 -10.02 8.89 3.58
N LEU A 148 -9.78 9.86 4.46
CA LEU A 148 -8.54 10.62 4.56
C LEU A 148 -7.80 10.26 5.85
N PRO A 149 -6.66 9.54 5.80
CA PRO A 149 -5.89 9.24 7.00
C PRO A 149 -5.15 10.47 7.55
N ASP A 150 -5.05 10.59 8.88
CA ASP A 150 -4.30 11.66 9.54
C ASP A 150 -2.91 11.17 9.96
N PHE A 151 -1.87 11.68 9.30
CA PHE A 151 -0.50 11.37 9.63
C PHE A 151 0.10 12.34 10.66
N SER A 152 1.21 11.93 11.30
CA SER A 152 1.84 12.71 12.36
C SER A 152 2.31 14.11 11.92
N GLY A 153 1.58 15.13 12.35
CA GLY A 153 1.83 16.54 12.07
C GLY A 153 2.44 17.35 13.23
N ASN A 154 2.16 18.64 13.24
CA ASN A 154 2.50 19.60 14.31
C ASN A 154 1.45 19.69 15.42
N ARG A 155 0.41 18.84 15.40
CA ARG A 155 -0.66 18.78 16.40
C ARG A 155 -1.39 20.11 16.64
N PHE A 156 -1.49 20.98 15.63
CA PHE A 156 -2.38 22.14 15.71
C PHE A 156 -3.87 21.78 15.72
N MET A 157 -4.23 20.55 15.31
CA MET A 157 -5.59 19.98 15.35
C MET A 157 -6.69 20.82 14.70
N THR A 158 -6.38 21.91 13.96
CA THR A 158 -7.39 22.87 13.49
C THR A 158 -8.45 22.22 12.60
N SER A 159 -8.05 21.36 11.66
CA SER A 159 -9.01 20.69 10.78
C SER A 159 -9.85 19.65 11.54
N LEU A 160 -9.25 18.92 12.48
CA LEU A 160 -9.94 17.90 13.26
C LEU A 160 -10.95 18.56 14.21
N GLY A 161 -10.54 19.59 14.96
CA GLY A 161 -11.42 20.35 15.85
C GLY A 161 -12.57 21.04 15.12
N ASN A 162 -12.31 21.59 13.92
CA ASN A 162 -13.38 22.12 13.08
C ASN A 162 -14.40 21.04 12.71
N VAL A 163 -13.95 19.85 12.28
CA VAL A 163 -14.85 18.73 11.95
C VAL A 163 -15.64 18.24 13.16
N GLU A 164 -15.03 18.19 14.34
CA GLU A 164 -15.73 17.83 15.59
C GLU A 164 -16.86 18.82 15.93
N ALA A 165 -16.60 20.11 15.75
CA ALA A 165 -17.57 21.15 16.09
C ALA A 165 -18.61 21.40 14.98
N THR A 166 -18.22 21.25 13.72
CA THR A 166 -19.09 21.48 12.56
C THR A 166 -18.78 20.41 11.51
N PRO A 167 -19.70 19.45 11.27
CA PRO A 167 -19.41 18.23 10.53
C PRO A 167 -19.45 18.44 9.00
N PHE A 168 -18.79 19.49 8.51
CA PHE A 168 -18.70 19.82 7.10
C PHE A 168 -17.26 20.00 6.67
N ALA A 169 -16.95 19.45 5.50
CA ALA A 169 -15.65 19.66 4.87
C ALA A 169 -15.74 19.73 3.36
N SER A 170 -14.70 20.32 2.78
CA SER A 170 -14.46 20.28 1.34
C SER A 170 -13.09 19.69 1.05
N LEU A 171 -12.97 19.05 -0.11
CA LEU A 171 -11.71 18.53 -0.63
C LEU A 171 -11.48 19.09 -2.03
N THR A 172 -10.25 19.50 -2.31
CA THR A 172 -9.83 19.86 -3.67
C THR A 172 -8.66 18.98 -4.08
N PHE A 173 -8.86 18.22 -5.14
CA PHE A 173 -7.84 17.38 -5.77
C PHE A 173 -7.36 18.08 -7.04
N ILE A 174 -6.05 18.04 -7.26
CA ILE A 174 -5.41 18.67 -8.40
C ILE A 174 -4.54 17.63 -9.08
N ASP A 175 -4.79 17.35 -10.35
CA ASP A 175 -3.83 16.68 -11.20
C ASP A 175 -2.91 17.71 -11.83
N PHE A 176 -1.70 17.84 -11.29
CA PHE A 176 -0.71 18.79 -11.80
C PHE A 176 -0.18 18.44 -13.20
N LYS A 177 -0.45 17.23 -13.72
CA LYS A 177 -0.01 16.81 -15.08
C LYS A 177 -1.02 17.18 -16.15
N SER A 178 -2.31 16.95 -15.93
CA SER A 178 -3.36 17.32 -16.88
C SER A 178 -3.93 18.72 -16.63
N GLY A 179 -3.83 19.21 -15.39
CA GLY A 179 -4.48 20.42 -14.91
C GLY A 179 -5.94 20.23 -14.51
N ASN A 180 -6.41 18.99 -14.40
CA ASN A 180 -7.76 18.70 -13.96
C ASN A 180 -7.91 19.00 -12.47
N ILE A 181 -9.08 19.50 -12.07
CA ILE A 181 -9.39 19.83 -10.68
C ILE A 181 -10.74 19.22 -10.32
N LEU A 182 -10.76 18.48 -9.22
CA LEU A 182 -11.98 17.95 -8.61
C LEU A 182 -12.25 18.65 -7.29
N TYR A 183 -13.41 19.28 -7.19
CA TYR A 183 -13.91 19.92 -5.98
C TYR A 183 -15.00 19.04 -5.37
N LEU A 184 -14.88 18.71 -4.09
CA LEU A 184 -15.87 17.96 -3.33
C LEU A 184 -16.36 18.78 -2.14
N THR A 185 -17.61 18.61 -1.77
CA THR A 185 -18.18 19.06 -0.49
C THR A 185 -18.93 17.91 0.16
N GLY A 186 -18.93 17.82 1.48
CA GLY A 186 -19.57 16.72 2.18
C GLY A 186 -19.68 16.88 3.67
N LYS A 187 -20.36 15.89 4.28
CA LYS A 187 -20.39 15.73 5.73
C LYS A 187 -19.14 15.00 6.19
N ALA A 188 -18.46 15.54 7.19
CA ALA A 188 -17.21 15.00 7.70
C ALA A 188 -17.37 14.47 9.13
N LYS A 189 -16.67 13.37 9.44
CA LYS A 189 -16.57 12.81 10.78
C LYS A 189 -15.15 12.30 11.00
N ASN A 190 -14.57 12.57 12.16
CA ASN A 190 -13.34 11.91 12.56
C ASN A 190 -13.63 10.56 13.20
N VAL A 191 -12.79 9.59 12.91
CA VAL A 191 -12.90 8.22 13.39
C VAL A 191 -11.57 7.86 14.06
N TYR A 192 -11.64 7.23 15.24
CA TYR A 192 -10.49 7.05 16.13
C TYR A 192 -10.32 5.60 16.57
N GLY A 193 -9.07 5.20 16.83
CA GLY A 193 -8.75 3.96 17.53
C GLY A 193 -9.31 2.70 16.84
N ALA A 194 -10.12 1.93 17.56
CA ALA A 194 -10.68 0.67 17.04
C ALA A 194 -11.59 0.91 15.82
N ASP A 195 -12.44 1.94 15.86
CA ASP A 195 -13.34 2.28 14.75
C ASP A 195 -12.55 2.70 13.51
N ALA A 196 -11.43 3.43 13.69
CA ALA A 196 -10.57 3.82 12.58
C ALA A 196 -9.92 2.59 11.93
N ARG A 197 -9.40 1.67 12.76
CA ARG A 197 -8.79 0.41 12.30
C ARG A 197 -9.78 -0.54 11.65
N ALA A 198 -11.06 -0.47 12.02
CA ALA A 198 -12.13 -1.23 11.37
C ALA A 198 -12.38 -0.73 9.92
N VAL A 199 -12.23 0.57 9.68
CA VAL A 199 -12.35 1.17 8.32
C VAL A 199 -11.06 0.99 7.50
N MET A 200 -9.92 1.34 8.09
CA MET A 200 -8.60 1.25 7.46
C MET A 200 -7.61 0.62 8.43
N PRO A 201 -7.26 -0.67 8.26
CA PRO A 201 -6.34 -1.36 9.15
C PRO A 201 -5.04 -0.60 9.38
N PHE A 202 -4.56 -0.65 10.63
CA PHE A 202 -3.34 0.02 11.09
C PHE A 202 -3.40 1.56 11.16
N GLN A 203 -4.54 2.19 10.89
CA GLN A 203 -4.72 3.62 11.10
C GLN A 203 -5.53 3.91 12.37
N ASP A 204 -4.98 4.76 13.23
CA ASP A 204 -5.62 5.15 14.50
C ASP A 204 -6.49 6.39 14.37
N LEU A 205 -6.40 7.12 13.25
CA LEU A 205 -7.15 8.34 13.01
C LEU A 205 -7.42 8.56 11.52
N LEU A 206 -8.72 8.67 11.20
CA LEU A 206 -9.22 8.97 9.88
C LEU A 206 -10.20 10.14 9.96
N THR A 207 -10.33 10.88 8.87
CA THR A 207 -11.53 11.68 8.61
C THR A 207 -12.28 11.02 7.45
N GLU A 208 -13.54 10.64 7.69
CA GLU A 208 -14.46 10.19 6.65
C GLU A 208 -15.27 11.39 6.15
N ILE A 209 -15.33 11.57 4.83
CA ILE A 209 -16.10 12.62 4.17
C ILE A 209 -17.13 11.94 3.28
N HIS A 210 -18.38 11.93 3.72
CA HIS A 210 -19.50 11.51 2.89
C HIS A 210 -19.83 12.66 1.93
N VAL A 211 -19.41 12.51 0.67
CA VAL A 211 -19.55 13.54 -0.35
C VAL A 211 -21.02 13.79 -0.64
N THR A 212 -21.46 15.05 -0.57
CA THR A 212 -22.84 15.48 -0.87
C THR A 212 -22.95 16.24 -2.18
N GLY A 213 -21.82 16.64 -2.79
CA GLY A 213 -21.77 17.29 -4.09
C GLY A 213 -20.34 17.40 -4.59
N TYR A 214 -20.17 17.46 -5.92
CA TYR A 214 -18.87 17.61 -6.56
C TYR A 214 -18.94 18.30 -7.92
N THR A 215 -17.84 18.95 -8.28
CA THR A 215 -17.63 19.50 -9.62
C THR A 215 -16.26 19.03 -10.13
N TYR A 216 -16.23 18.43 -11.32
CA TYR A 216 -15.00 17.98 -11.96
C TYR A 216 -14.73 18.83 -13.21
N VAL A 217 -13.60 19.54 -13.20
CA VAL A 217 -13.20 20.47 -14.27
C VAL A 217 -11.90 20.01 -14.90
N VAL A 218 -11.93 19.80 -16.21
CA VAL A 218 -10.78 19.35 -17.01
C VAL A 218 -9.99 20.56 -17.50
N ASP A 219 -8.66 20.43 -17.56
CA ASP A 219 -7.73 21.45 -18.09
C ASP A 219 -7.88 22.85 -17.44
N ALA A 220 -8.18 22.90 -16.14
CA ALA A 220 -8.53 24.12 -15.42
C ALA A 220 -7.33 24.86 -14.80
N LEU A 221 -6.34 24.12 -14.29
CA LEU A 221 -5.19 24.71 -13.60
C LEU A 221 -4.31 25.46 -14.61
N PRO A 222 -3.84 26.69 -14.35
CA PRO A 222 -2.99 27.44 -15.29
C PRO A 222 -1.48 27.13 -15.15
N VAL A 223 -1.12 25.98 -14.56
CA VAL A 223 0.26 25.49 -14.42
C VAL A 223 0.33 23.98 -14.61
N ARG A 224 1.45 23.44 -15.10
CA ARG A 224 1.67 21.99 -15.30
C ARG A 224 3.00 21.56 -14.68
N VAL A 225 3.13 20.29 -14.31
CA VAL A 225 4.45 19.70 -14.02
C VAL A 225 5.35 19.87 -15.26
N ALA A 226 6.56 20.38 -15.05
CA ALA A 226 7.53 20.59 -16.11
C ALA A 226 7.80 19.29 -16.89
N ALA A 227 7.97 19.39 -18.21
CA ALA A 227 8.18 18.22 -19.05
C ALA A 227 9.44 17.44 -18.62
N GLY A 228 9.29 16.13 -18.36
CA GLY A 228 10.39 15.27 -17.92
C GLY A 228 10.72 15.35 -16.43
N TYR A 229 10.07 16.21 -15.65
CA TYR A 229 10.23 16.24 -14.20
C TYR A 229 9.58 15.00 -13.56
N VAL A 230 10.31 14.38 -12.63
CA VAL A 230 9.81 13.25 -11.83
C VAL A 230 9.55 13.75 -10.41
N ASP A 231 8.28 13.70 -10.00
CA ASP A 231 7.82 14.07 -8.66
C ASP A 231 8.70 13.42 -7.57
N GLN A 232 9.18 14.25 -6.63
CA GLN A 232 9.98 13.75 -5.51
C GLN A 232 9.13 13.70 -4.25
N LEU A 233 8.73 12.48 -3.89
CA LEU A 233 7.91 12.21 -2.71
C LEU A 233 8.56 12.76 -1.44
N SER A 234 7.72 13.15 -0.49
CA SER A 234 8.20 13.50 0.85
C SER A 234 8.84 12.28 1.50
N PRO A 235 10.04 12.39 2.10
CA PRO A 235 10.63 11.27 2.83
C PRO A 235 9.83 10.91 4.09
N TYR A 236 8.88 11.76 4.48
CA TYR A 236 7.93 11.51 5.57
C TYR A 236 6.68 10.74 5.13
N SER A 237 6.37 10.64 3.83
CA SER A 237 5.14 10.00 3.35
C SER A 237 5.12 8.50 3.69
N PRO A 238 4.16 8.05 4.52
CA PRO A 238 4.09 6.65 4.91
C PRO A 238 3.71 5.75 3.72
N PRO A 239 3.89 4.43 3.85
CA PRO A 239 3.30 3.46 2.92
C PRO A 239 1.77 3.63 2.81
N ILE A 240 1.21 3.20 1.69
CA ILE A 240 -0.23 3.23 1.47
C ILE A 240 -0.88 2.16 2.34
N ARG A 241 -2.02 2.49 2.97
CA ARG A 241 -2.90 1.53 3.63
C ARG A 241 -4.20 1.47 2.85
N LEU A 242 -4.74 0.27 2.71
CA LEU A 242 -6.01 -0.01 2.04
C LEU A 242 -7.15 -0.04 3.07
N LEU A 243 -8.37 0.20 2.62
CA LEU A 243 -9.58 0.01 3.43
C LEU A 243 -9.81 -1.49 3.66
N SER A 244 -10.49 -1.84 4.76
CA SER A 244 -10.85 -3.23 5.05
C SER A 244 -11.66 -3.88 3.92
N GLU A 245 -12.55 -3.11 3.28
CA GLU A 245 -13.36 -3.56 2.14
C GLU A 245 -12.54 -3.84 0.86
N GLU A 246 -11.31 -3.32 0.77
CA GLU A 246 -10.42 -3.52 -0.37
C GLU A 246 -9.52 -4.77 -0.22
N VAL A 247 -9.45 -5.33 0.99
CA VAL A 247 -8.63 -6.50 1.32
C VAL A 247 -9.45 -7.56 2.06
N PRO A 248 -10.51 -8.11 1.45
CA PRO A 248 -11.46 -9.02 2.13
C PRO A 248 -10.81 -10.28 2.69
N ASP A 249 -9.66 -10.71 2.14
CA ASP A 249 -8.92 -11.90 2.60
C ASP A 249 -7.97 -11.62 3.78
N THR A 250 -7.89 -10.38 4.25
CA THR A 250 -7.14 -10.05 5.49
C THR A 250 -7.97 -10.42 6.72
N LYS A 251 -7.45 -11.35 7.51
CA LYS A 251 -8.00 -11.70 8.84
C LYS A 251 -7.17 -11.03 9.92
N LEU A 252 -7.75 -10.07 10.63
CA LEU A 252 -7.11 -9.39 11.76
C LEU A 252 -7.63 -9.95 13.07
N PHE A 253 -6.73 -10.08 14.03
CA PHE A 253 -7.08 -10.38 15.42
C PHE A 253 -7.41 -9.09 16.16
N GLU A 254 -8.41 -9.17 17.04
CA GLU A 254 -8.70 -8.09 18.00
C GLU A 254 -7.47 -7.83 18.88
N LYS A 255 -7.20 -6.55 19.17
CA LYS A 255 -5.95 -6.14 19.82
C LYS A 255 -5.74 -6.82 21.17
N GLU A 256 -6.80 -7.02 21.93
CA GLU A 256 -6.83 -7.65 23.25
C GLU A 256 -6.54 -9.16 23.17
N ASN A 257 -6.79 -9.76 22.02
CA ASN A 257 -6.72 -11.21 21.76
C ASN A 257 -5.61 -11.57 20.76
N GLN A 258 -4.68 -10.65 20.45
CA GLN A 258 -3.60 -10.92 19.51
C GLN A 258 -2.68 -12.04 20.02
N PRO A 259 -2.50 -13.11 19.23
CA PRO A 259 -1.52 -14.15 19.55
C PRO A 259 -0.11 -13.57 19.59
N LYS A 260 0.79 -14.20 20.33
CA LYS A 260 2.21 -13.84 20.34
C LYS A 260 3.01 -14.78 19.45
N ALA A 261 4.11 -14.30 18.90
CA ALA A 261 5.13 -15.10 18.23
C ALA A 261 6.46 -14.93 18.94
N ARG A 262 7.04 -16.03 19.42
CA ARG A 262 8.37 -16.06 20.04
C ARG A 262 9.42 -16.46 19.02
N LEU A 263 10.54 -15.74 18.96
CA LEU A 263 11.65 -16.13 18.09
C LEU A 263 12.25 -17.46 18.56
N ALA A 264 12.20 -18.46 17.70
CA ALA A 264 12.59 -19.83 18.01
C ALA A 264 13.96 -20.21 17.44
N LYS A 265 14.27 -19.83 16.19
CA LYS A 265 15.54 -20.16 15.53
C LYS A 265 15.90 -19.11 14.48
N ILE A 266 17.19 -18.90 14.23
CA ILE A 266 17.68 -18.07 13.14
C ILE A 266 18.67 -18.87 12.29
N SER A 267 18.42 -18.98 10.99
CA SER A 267 19.33 -19.64 10.05
C SER A 267 19.86 -18.62 9.03
N THR A 268 21.17 -18.36 9.03
CA THR A 268 21.80 -17.48 8.05
C THR A 268 21.88 -18.16 6.68
N LEU A 269 21.49 -17.46 5.63
CA LEU A 269 21.64 -17.93 4.23
C LEU A 269 22.71 -17.12 3.50
N SER A 270 22.75 -15.81 3.73
CA SER A 270 23.79 -14.91 3.25
C SER A 270 23.98 -13.75 4.23
N PRO A 271 24.97 -12.85 4.05
CA PRO A 271 25.12 -11.69 4.91
C PRO A 271 23.88 -10.79 5.01
N SER A 272 22.98 -10.86 4.01
CA SER A 272 21.77 -10.05 3.95
C SER A 272 20.46 -10.84 3.91
N ILE A 273 20.51 -12.18 3.97
CA ILE A 273 19.31 -13.03 3.95
C ILE A 273 19.39 -14.07 5.08
N ALA A 274 18.32 -14.20 5.84
CA ALA A 274 18.18 -15.21 6.89
C ALA A 274 16.75 -15.73 7.00
N ILE A 275 16.60 -16.91 7.57
CA ILE A 275 15.32 -17.50 7.99
C ILE A 275 15.16 -17.24 9.47
N PHE A 276 14.07 -16.58 9.85
CA PHE A 276 13.64 -16.43 11.23
C PHE A 276 12.46 -17.38 11.46
N GLU A 277 12.64 -18.40 12.30
CA GLU A 277 11.58 -19.31 12.70
C GLU A 277 10.98 -18.84 14.01
N TRP A 278 9.66 -18.85 14.09
CA TRP A 278 8.88 -18.30 15.18
C TRP A 278 7.89 -19.34 15.69
N GLU A 279 7.63 -19.30 16.98
CA GLU A 279 6.63 -20.13 17.66
C GLU A 279 5.46 -19.27 18.11
N ALA A 280 4.29 -19.49 17.50
CA ALA A 280 3.04 -18.84 17.88
C ALA A 280 2.52 -19.36 19.23
N SER A 281 1.82 -18.51 19.98
CA SER A 281 1.19 -18.92 21.25
C SER A 281 0.04 -19.92 21.05
N GLU A 282 -0.55 -19.93 19.85
CA GLU A 282 -1.64 -20.82 19.44
C GLU A 282 -1.44 -21.30 17.99
N PRO A 283 -2.07 -22.43 17.58
CA PRO A 283 -2.00 -22.90 16.21
C PRO A 283 -2.56 -21.88 15.21
N LEU A 284 -1.89 -21.71 14.07
CA LEU A 284 -2.30 -20.77 13.02
C LEU A 284 -2.91 -21.52 11.84
N SER A 285 -4.07 -21.05 11.35
CA SER A 285 -4.68 -21.55 10.12
C SER A 285 -4.21 -20.71 8.92
N VAL A 286 -3.17 -21.17 8.24
CA VAL A 286 -2.54 -20.47 7.10
C VAL A 286 -2.57 -21.36 5.86
N LYS A 287 -2.95 -20.78 4.72
CA LYS A 287 -2.83 -21.45 3.42
C LYS A 287 -1.45 -21.19 2.80
N PRO A 288 -0.85 -22.17 2.09
CA PRO A 288 0.45 -21.97 1.45
C PRO A 288 0.46 -20.77 0.51
N GLY A 289 1.39 -19.84 0.74
CA GLY A 289 1.49 -18.56 0.03
C GLY A 289 0.96 -17.34 0.79
N GLN A 290 0.19 -17.52 1.87
CA GLN A 290 -0.28 -16.41 2.69
C GLN A 290 0.84 -15.75 3.52
N ALA A 291 0.60 -14.50 3.87
CA ALA A 291 1.47 -13.69 4.70
C ALA A 291 0.93 -13.52 6.13
N ILE A 292 1.86 -13.38 7.07
CA ILE A 292 1.58 -13.02 8.45
C ILE A 292 1.87 -11.54 8.67
N ILE A 293 1.02 -10.89 9.45
CA ILE A 293 1.17 -9.50 9.88
C ILE A 293 1.66 -9.51 11.32
N LEU A 294 2.82 -8.92 11.56
CA LEU A 294 3.48 -8.90 12.86
C LEU A 294 3.70 -7.45 13.33
N ASP A 295 3.42 -7.19 14.61
CA ASP A 295 3.72 -5.94 15.30
C ASP A 295 4.96 -6.11 16.18
N PHE A 296 6.03 -5.39 15.83
CA PHE A 296 7.32 -5.42 16.54
C PHE A 296 7.45 -4.37 17.64
N SER A 297 6.40 -3.63 17.96
CA SER A 297 6.39 -2.70 19.09
C SER A 297 6.84 -3.34 20.41
N PRO A 298 6.50 -4.60 20.75
CA PRO A 298 7.02 -5.25 21.96
C PRO A 298 8.56 -5.40 21.96
N LEU A 299 9.17 -5.57 20.78
CA LEU A 299 10.62 -5.72 20.62
C LEU A 299 11.34 -4.37 20.53
N LEU A 300 10.73 -3.40 19.85
CA LEU A 300 11.36 -2.13 19.47
C LEU A 300 10.95 -0.94 20.35
N GLY A 301 9.97 -1.15 21.22
CA GLY A 301 9.35 -0.11 22.05
C GLY A 301 8.20 0.60 21.33
N SER A 302 7.54 1.49 22.06
CA SER A 302 6.44 2.31 21.53
C SER A 302 6.98 3.55 20.82
N ARG A 303 6.34 3.92 19.71
CA ARG A 303 6.59 5.19 19.02
C ARG A 303 6.30 6.38 19.94
N GLN A 304 7.32 7.19 20.19
CA GLN A 304 7.16 8.49 20.85
C GLN A 304 6.83 9.56 19.81
N TYR A 305 6.03 10.56 20.21
CA TYR A 305 5.75 11.67 19.30
C TYR A 305 7.03 12.41 18.96
N GLN A 306 7.28 12.56 17.67
CA GLN A 306 8.35 13.38 17.16
C GLN A 306 7.83 14.28 16.05
N HIS A 307 7.98 15.59 16.23
CA HIS A 307 7.53 16.54 15.22
C HIS A 307 8.32 16.41 13.91
N MET A 308 9.63 16.14 13.93
CA MET A 308 10.48 15.94 12.75
C MET A 308 11.63 14.99 13.09
N SER A 309 12.11 14.22 12.10
CA SER A 309 13.33 13.40 12.25
C SER A 309 14.19 13.56 11.01
N PRO A 310 14.98 14.65 10.89
CA PRO A 310 15.74 14.94 9.66
C PRO A 310 16.70 13.81 9.25
N GLY A 311 17.31 13.12 10.23
CA GLY A 311 18.24 12.02 9.95
C GLY A 311 17.57 10.69 9.58
N LYS A 312 16.32 10.46 9.99
CA LYS A 312 15.53 9.26 9.64
C LYS A 312 14.02 9.59 9.53
N PRO A 313 13.57 10.28 8.46
CA PRO A 313 12.20 10.77 8.34
C PRO A 313 11.12 9.69 8.43
N SER A 314 11.39 8.48 7.94
CA SER A 314 10.46 7.36 7.98
C SER A 314 10.07 6.95 9.41
N LEU A 315 10.96 7.12 10.40
CA LEU A 315 10.67 6.84 11.82
C LEU A 315 9.48 7.63 12.35
N VAL A 316 9.23 8.81 11.79
CA VAL A 316 8.13 9.64 12.23
C VAL A 316 6.79 8.95 12.04
N ASN A 317 6.62 8.06 11.06
CA ASN A 317 5.37 7.35 10.77
C ASN A 317 5.52 5.81 10.78
N ASP A 318 6.64 5.26 11.25
CA ASP A 318 6.83 3.81 11.33
C ASP A 318 6.00 3.26 12.50
N ASP A 319 5.10 2.33 12.20
CA ASP A 319 4.23 1.64 13.17
C ASP A 319 4.85 0.32 13.65
N PHE A 320 6.01 -0.06 13.13
CA PHE A 320 6.67 -1.35 13.37
C PHE A 320 5.83 -2.57 12.98
N ILE A 321 4.75 -2.38 12.22
CA ILE A 321 3.92 -3.45 11.69
C ILE A 321 4.42 -3.82 10.31
N ARG A 322 4.61 -5.11 10.08
CA ARG A 322 5.12 -5.63 8.80
C ARG A 322 4.39 -6.90 8.41
N THR A 323 4.23 -7.06 7.11
CA THR A 323 3.62 -8.22 6.49
C THR A 323 4.71 -8.99 5.75
N TRP A 324 4.86 -10.28 6.04
CA TRP A 324 5.75 -11.16 5.28
C TRP A 324 5.09 -12.48 4.99
N THR A 325 5.34 -12.99 3.80
CA THR A 325 4.93 -14.33 3.40
C THR A 325 5.54 -15.37 4.34
N ILE A 326 4.71 -16.29 4.83
CA ILE A 326 5.19 -17.47 5.55
C ILE A 326 5.89 -18.37 4.53
N SER A 327 7.17 -18.64 4.73
CA SER A 327 8.03 -19.27 3.73
C SER A 327 8.15 -20.79 3.87
N ASN A 328 7.54 -21.38 4.90
CA ASN A 328 7.37 -22.83 5.06
C ASN A 328 5.89 -23.23 4.88
N THR A 329 5.62 -24.53 4.90
CA THR A 329 4.24 -25.04 4.99
C THR A 329 3.89 -25.37 6.44
N LEU A 330 2.65 -25.08 6.82
CA LEU A 330 2.02 -25.58 8.03
C LEU A 330 1.04 -26.68 7.59
N PRO A 331 1.30 -27.97 7.90
CA PRO A 331 0.42 -29.05 7.45
C PRO A 331 -1.01 -28.79 7.94
N GLN A 332 -1.99 -28.87 7.02
CA GLN A 332 -3.40 -28.64 7.36
C GLN A 332 -3.86 -29.66 8.40
N GLY A 333 -4.54 -29.19 9.45
CA GLY A 333 -4.96 -30.02 10.58
C GLY A 333 -3.86 -30.31 11.60
N SER A 334 -2.63 -29.82 11.40
CA SER A 334 -1.60 -29.88 12.45
C SER A 334 -1.84 -28.83 13.53
N ASN A 335 -1.52 -29.18 14.77
CA ASN A 335 -1.41 -28.22 15.88
C ASN A 335 -0.06 -27.47 15.86
N SER A 336 0.58 -27.38 14.69
CA SER A 336 1.88 -26.73 14.58
C SER A 336 1.76 -25.24 14.89
N ARG A 337 2.71 -24.76 15.69
CA ARG A 337 2.86 -23.36 16.07
C ARG A 337 4.07 -22.72 15.40
N LEU A 338 4.88 -23.51 14.69
CA LEU A 338 6.16 -23.09 14.12
C LEU A 338 5.98 -22.61 12.69
N PHE A 339 6.26 -21.34 12.43
CA PHE A 339 6.28 -20.77 11.10
C PHE A 339 7.62 -20.10 10.83
N ALA A 340 8.03 -20.05 9.56
CA ALA A 340 9.29 -19.48 9.13
C ALA A 340 9.06 -18.25 8.25
N LEU A 341 9.91 -17.25 8.42
CA LEU A 341 9.98 -16.06 7.58
C LEU A 341 11.40 -15.95 7.00
N THR A 342 11.54 -16.12 5.70
CA THR A 342 12.79 -15.82 5.00
C THR A 342 12.83 -14.36 4.62
N MET A 343 13.80 -13.62 5.15
CA MET A 343 13.84 -12.16 5.09
C MET A 343 15.15 -11.68 4.48
N ARG A 344 15.09 -10.58 3.72
CA ARG A 344 16.26 -9.79 3.35
C ARG A 344 16.38 -8.56 4.24
N GLU A 345 17.59 -8.22 4.68
CA GLU A 345 17.85 -6.96 5.38
C GLU A 345 17.58 -5.76 4.45
N LYS A 346 16.59 -4.94 4.79
CA LYS A 346 16.32 -3.67 4.10
C LYS A 346 17.22 -2.60 4.69
N THR A 347 18.12 -2.03 3.88
CA THR A 347 18.99 -0.92 4.29
C THR A 347 18.16 0.24 4.83
N GLY A 348 18.47 0.70 6.04
CA GLY A 348 17.72 1.76 6.73
C GLY A 348 16.34 1.33 7.26
N GLY A 349 15.94 0.07 7.06
CA GLY A 349 14.71 -0.49 7.61
C GLY A 349 14.84 -0.76 9.11
N VAL A 350 13.82 -0.38 9.88
CA VAL A 350 13.84 -0.49 11.35
C VAL A 350 13.78 -1.94 11.79
N VAL A 351 12.75 -2.67 11.35
CA VAL A 351 12.50 -4.04 11.83
C VAL A 351 13.56 -5.02 11.34
N THR A 352 13.81 -5.08 10.03
CA THR A 352 14.85 -5.98 9.49
C THR A 352 16.23 -5.59 10.00
N GLY A 353 16.54 -4.30 10.16
CA GLY A 353 17.82 -3.87 10.73
C GLY A 353 18.00 -4.34 12.17
N ALA A 354 16.94 -4.30 13.00
CA ALA A 354 16.97 -4.83 14.36
C ALA A 354 17.18 -6.36 14.39
N LEU A 355 16.42 -7.10 13.58
CA LEU A 355 16.54 -8.57 13.49
C LEU A 355 17.93 -9.01 13.02
N PHE A 356 18.49 -8.35 12.00
CA PHE A 356 19.83 -8.67 11.52
C PHE A 356 20.93 -8.21 12.48
N ASN A 357 20.71 -7.15 13.27
CA ASN A 357 21.61 -6.80 14.37
C ASN A 357 21.61 -7.86 15.48
N ILE A 358 20.44 -8.44 15.80
CA ILE A 358 20.35 -9.59 16.73
C ILE A 358 21.15 -10.75 16.15
N LEU A 359 20.91 -11.12 14.90
CA LEU A 359 21.66 -12.18 14.21
C LEU A 359 23.18 -11.96 14.32
N ARG A 360 23.67 -10.78 13.91
CA ARG A 360 25.11 -10.45 13.98
C ARG A 360 25.69 -10.63 15.38
N LYS A 361 25.00 -10.14 16.41
CA LYS A 361 25.44 -10.28 17.81
C LYS A 361 25.44 -11.72 18.29
N LEU A 362 24.45 -12.53 17.89
CA LEU A 362 24.42 -13.94 18.27
C LEU A 362 25.51 -14.74 17.57
N THR A 363 25.79 -14.45 16.30
CA THR A 363 26.91 -15.05 15.57
C THR A 363 28.25 -14.78 16.25
N GLU A 364 28.45 -13.55 16.77
CA GLU A 364 29.69 -13.15 17.41
C GLU A 364 29.85 -13.71 18.84
N TYR A 365 28.78 -13.72 19.65
CA TYR A 365 28.90 -13.96 21.09
C TYR A 365 28.13 -15.19 21.63
N LYS A 366 27.13 -15.70 20.91
CA LYS A 366 26.21 -16.74 21.40
C LYS A 366 25.71 -17.65 20.28
N HIS A 367 26.62 -18.32 19.56
CA HIS A 367 26.27 -19.14 18.39
C HIS A 367 25.23 -20.23 18.69
N ALA A 368 25.25 -20.83 19.89
CA ALA A 368 24.25 -21.83 20.30
C ALA A 368 22.81 -21.28 20.33
N ALA A 369 22.63 -19.97 20.57
CA ALA A 369 21.32 -19.32 20.57
C ALA A 369 20.77 -19.07 19.15
N LEU A 370 21.54 -19.35 18.09
CA LEU A 370 21.01 -19.37 16.73
C LEU A 370 20.12 -20.60 16.51
N GLU A 371 20.45 -21.74 17.13
CA GLU A 371 19.71 -23.00 17.04
C GLU A 371 18.48 -23.05 17.96
N ASP A 372 18.54 -22.38 19.11
CA ASP A 372 17.39 -22.17 20.02
C ASP A 372 17.40 -20.73 20.56
N ALA A 373 16.76 -19.83 19.83
CA ALA A 373 16.65 -18.41 20.16
C ALA A 373 15.60 -18.12 21.25
N ARG A 374 14.83 -19.12 21.69
CA ARG A 374 13.79 -18.95 22.72
C ARG A 374 14.36 -18.45 24.04
N VAL A 375 15.63 -18.76 24.32
CA VAL A 375 16.36 -18.29 25.52
C VAL A 375 16.45 -16.76 25.60
N LEU A 376 16.25 -16.05 24.49
CA LEU A 376 16.26 -14.58 24.44
C LEU A 376 14.91 -13.98 24.85
N SER A 377 13.84 -14.78 24.90
CA SER A 377 12.47 -14.34 25.21
C SER A 377 12.00 -13.15 24.36
N LEU A 378 12.32 -13.19 23.06
CA LEU A 378 11.92 -12.16 22.11
C LEU A 378 10.55 -12.49 21.54
N ASP A 379 9.54 -11.75 21.99
CA ASP A 379 8.15 -11.91 21.58
C ASP A 379 7.69 -10.71 20.73
N VAL A 380 6.84 -10.99 19.74
CA VAL A 380 6.10 -10.00 18.94
C VAL A 380 4.62 -10.35 18.89
N ASN A 381 3.75 -9.41 18.52
CA ASN A 381 2.32 -9.71 18.38
C ASN A 381 2.00 -10.13 16.94
N ILE A 382 1.14 -11.13 16.78
CA ILE A 382 0.53 -11.53 15.52
C ILE A 382 -0.75 -10.71 15.36
N VAL A 383 -0.74 -9.78 14.41
CA VAL A 383 -1.87 -8.89 14.15
C VAL A 383 -2.89 -9.54 13.22
N GLY A 384 -2.44 -10.42 12.34
CA GLY A 384 -3.34 -11.08 11.39
C GLY A 384 -2.64 -11.95 10.36
N ILE A 385 -3.44 -12.54 9.48
CA ILE A 385 -3.02 -13.29 8.30
C ILE A 385 -3.66 -12.62 7.08
N ASN A 386 -2.88 -12.45 6.01
CA ASN A 386 -3.30 -11.79 4.78
C ASN A 386 -2.90 -12.63 3.56
N GLY A 387 -3.57 -12.37 2.44
CA GLY A 387 -3.16 -12.81 1.11
C GLY A 387 -4.12 -13.81 0.49
N ASP A 388 -4.42 -13.56 -0.77
CA ASP A 388 -5.10 -14.44 -1.72
C ASP A 388 -4.09 -15.07 -2.72
N PHE A 389 -2.82 -14.69 -2.64
CA PHE A 389 -1.69 -15.26 -3.37
C PHE A 389 -1.33 -16.65 -2.81
N ILE A 390 -2.25 -17.59 -2.99
CA ILE A 390 -2.17 -18.94 -2.43
C ILE A 390 -1.97 -19.99 -3.51
N LEU A 391 -1.45 -21.15 -3.09
CA LEU A 391 -1.48 -22.35 -3.92
C LEU A 391 -2.93 -22.61 -4.37
N PRO A 392 -3.18 -22.77 -5.68
CA PRO A 392 -4.52 -23.12 -6.15
C PRO A 392 -5.04 -24.38 -5.44
N PRO A 393 -6.36 -24.49 -5.19
CA PRO A 393 -6.92 -25.70 -4.63
C PRO A 393 -6.81 -26.85 -5.67
N PHE A 394 -6.55 -28.07 -5.20
CA PHE A 394 -6.37 -29.24 -6.08
C PHE A 394 -7.67 -29.66 -6.75
N HIS A 395 -8.80 -29.42 -6.07
CA HIS A 395 -10.14 -29.55 -6.60
C HIS A 395 -10.78 -28.16 -6.67
N PRO A 396 -11.50 -27.83 -7.76
CA PRO A 396 -12.21 -26.56 -7.80
C PRO A 396 -13.26 -26.53 -6.68
N PRO A 397 -13.59 -25.34 -6.15
CA PRO A 397 -14.80 -25.18 -5.33
C PRO A 397 -15.99 -25.75 -6.12
N SER A 398 -16.99 -26.29 -5.42
CA SER A 398 -18.19 -26.93 -6.00
C SER A 398 -18.78 -26.13 -7.17
N LEU A 399 -18.33 -26.44 -8.38
CA LEU A 399 -18.82 -25.90 -9.63
C LEU A 399 -20.12 -26.64 -9.97
N GLY A 400 -21.10 -25.92 -10.51
CA GLY A 400 -22.28 -26.55 -11.11
C GLY A 400 -21.89 -27.54 -12.23
N ALA A 401 -22.82 -28.38 -12.65
CA ALA A 401 -22.59 -29.50 -13.58
C ALA A 401 -21.83 -29.10 -14.87
N GLU A 402 -21.98 -27.86 -15.36
CA GLU A 402 -21.26 -27.34 -16.53
C GLU A 402 -19.77 -27.04 -16.26
N GLY A 403 -19.42 -26.55 -15.06
CA GLY A 403 -18.03 -26.29 -14.68
C GLY A 403 -17.23 -27.56 -14.36
N LEU A 404 -17.92 -28.62 -13.93
CA LEU A 404 -17.32 -29.94 -13.78
C LEU A 404 -16.99 -30.57 -15.14
N SER A 405 -17.84 -30.38 -16.15
CA SER A 405 -17.59 -30.81 -17.53
C SER A 405 -16.37 -30.12 -18.14
N ALA A 406 -16.24 -28.79 -17.99
CA ALA A 406 -15.07 -28.02 -18.42
C ALA A 406 -13.79 -28.38 -17.67
N PHE A 407 -13.87 -28.72 -16.37
CA PHE A 407 -12.73 -29.15 -15.56
C PHE A 407 -12.23 -30.56 -15.91
N ILE A 408 -13.17 -31.50 -16.12
CA ILE A 408 -12.87 -32.87 -16.57
C ILE A 408 -12.31 -32.87 -18.00
N THR A 409 -12.66 -31.89 -18.84
CA THR A 409 -12.12 -31.71 -20.20
C THR A 409 -10.86 -30.85 -20.28
N SER A 410 -10.56 -30.03 -19.26
CA SER A 410 -9.34 -29.21 -19.24
C SER A 410 -8.12 -30.10 -18.95
N GLY A 411 -7.18 -30.15 -19.90
CA GLY A 411 -5.94 -30.92 -19.78
C GLY A 411 -5.00 -30.42 -18.66
N LYS A 412 -3.73 -30.82 -18.74
CA LYS A 412 -2.67 -30.41 -17.81
C LYS A 412 -2.65 -28.88 -17.62
N ARG A 413 -2.82 -28.39 -16.38
CA ARG A 413 -2.66 -26.95 -16.08
C ARG A 413 -1.18 -26.59 -16.05
N HIS A 414 -0.86 -25.37 -16.47
CA HIS A 414 0.51 -24.87 -16.41
C HIS A 414 0.57 -23.63 -15.51
N LEU A 415 1.35 -23.69 -14.44
CA LEU A 415 1.54 -22.59 -13.52
C LEU A 415 2.91 -21.95 -13.79
N TYR A 416 2.92 -20.67 -14.13
CA TYR A 416 4.13 -19.87 -14.29
C TYR A 416 4.35 -19.05 -13.04
N TRP A 417 5.43 -19.33 -12.31
CA TRP A 417 5.77 -18.67 -11.05
C TRP A 417 7.01 -17.80 -11.25
N PHE A 418 6.82 -16.48 -11.29
CA PHE A 418 7.89 -15.50 -11.46
C PHE A 418 8.29 -14.90 -10.11
N ALA A 419 9.55 -15.13 -9.72
CA ALA A 419 10.12 -14.67 -8.45
C ALA A 419 11.29 -13.71 -8.65
N GLY A 420 11.19 -12.51 -8.08
CA GLY A 420 12.28 -11.54 -8.01
C GLY A 420 12.99 -11.57 -6.66
N GLY A 421 14.18 -12.16 -6.58
CA GLY A 421 14.96 -12.27 -5.35
C GLY A 421 14.19 -12.98 -4.22
N ILE A 422 13.92 -12.27 -3.12
CA ILE A 422 13.15 -12.82 -1.98
C ILE A 422 11.65 -13.00 -2.29
N GLY A 423 11.20 -12.53 -3.46
CA GLY A 423 9.91 -12.85 -4.10
C GLY A 423 9.65 -14.34 -4.29
N ILE A 424 10.64 -15.18 -4.04
CA ILE A 424 10.49 -16.63 -4.05
C ILE A 424 9.67 -17.16 -2.87
N THR A 425 9.55 -16.42 -1.78
CA THR A 425 9.01 -16.91 -0.49
C THR A 425 7.59 -17.48 -0.52
N PRO A 426 6.60 -16.92 -1.24
CA PRO A 426 5.31 -17.58 -1.37
C PRO A 426 5.42 -18.93 -2.05
N PHE A 427 6.20 -19.01 -3.12
CA PHE A 427 6.41 -20.25 -3.88
C PHE A 427 7.11 -21.32 -3.06
N LEU A 428 8.00 -20.96 -2.12
CA LEU A 428 8.61 -21.92 -1.20
C LEU A 428 7.56 -22.60 -0.31
N SER A 429 6.61 -21.84 0.22
CA SER A 429 5.50 -22.39 1.00
C SER A 429 4.61 -23.30 0.15
N MET A 430 4.29 -22.88 -1.07
CA MET A 430 3.52 -23.67 -2.04
C MET A 430 4.23 -24.98 -2.42
N LEU A 431 5.54 -24.93 -2.70
CA LEU A 431 6.36 -26.10 -2.98
C LEU A 431 6.44 -27.05 -1.79
N ALA A 432 6.61 -26.51 -0.58
CA ALA A 432 6.64 -27.30 0.65
C ALA A 432 5.30 -27.98 0.92
N ALA A 433 4.18 -27.37 0.54
CA ALA A 433 2.88 -28.02 0.62
C ALA A 433 2.74 -29.15 -0.41
N LEU A 434 3.17 -28.92 -1.66
CA LEU A 434 3.13 -29.94 -2.72
C LEU A 434 4.02 -31.15 -2.41
N SER A 435 5.19 -30.96 -1.80
CA SER A 435 6.10 -32.05 -1.46
C SER A 435 5.57 -32.99 -0.36
N GLN A 436 4.53 -32.58 0.35
CA GLN A 436 3.85 -33.42 1.35
C GLN A 436 2.67 -34.22 0.79
N VAL A 437 2.31 -33.98 -0.48
CA VAL A 437 1.17 -34.63 -1.13
C VAL A 437 1.65 -35.91 -1.81
N PRO A 438 1.01 -37.06 -1.59
CA PRO A 438 1.35 -38.29 -2.29
C PRO A 438 1.22 -38.15 -3.82
N ASP A 439 2.13 -38.78 -4.58
CA ASP A 439 2.14 -38.67 -6.05
C ASP A 439 0.79 -39.04 -6.71
N ALA A 440 0.03 -39.96 -6.12
CA ALA A 440 -1.28 -40.39 -6.60
C ALA A 440 -2.37 -39.32 -6.44
N GLU A 441 -2.20 -38.38 -5.51
CA GLU A 441 -3.12 -37.30 -5.18
C GLU A 441 -2.68 -35.96 -5.78
N LEU A 442 -1.47 -35.89 -6.33
CA LEU A 442 -0.97 -34.68 -6.98
C LEU A 442 -1.84 -34.32 -8.18
N PRO A 443 -2.23 -33.04 -8.31
CA PRO A 443 -2.96 -32.58 -9.48
C PRO A 443 -2.08 -32.67 -10.73
N ARG A 444 -2.69 -32.81 -11.91
CA ARG A 444 -1.99 -32.83 -13.20
C ARG A 444 -1.51 -31.44 -13.59
N TRP A 445 -0.52 -30.92 -12.88
CA TRP A 445 0.08 -29.62 -13.11
C TRP A 445 1.48 -29.72 -13.69
N GLU A 446 1.87 -28.67 -14.38
CA GLU A 446 3.25 -28.37 -14.71
C GLU A 446 3.58 -26.99 -14.16
N ILE A 447 4.63 -26.89 -13.37
CA ILE A 447 5.05 -25.67 -12.71
C ILE A 447 6.39 -25.27 -13.31
N THR A 448 6.42 -24.09 -13.92
CA THR A 448 7.67 -23.43 -14.32
C THR A 448 7.96 -22.32 -13.32
N LEU A 449 8.94 -22.54 -12.46
CA LEU A 449 9.43 -21.55 -11.50
C LEU A 449 10.60 -20.78 -12.11
N ILE A 450 10.39 -19.50 -12.38
CA ILE A 450 11.37 -18.57 -12.95
C ILE A 450 11.86 -17.63 -11.86
N VAL A 451 13.13 -17.73 -11.48
CA VAL A 451 13.73 -16.92 -10.42
C VAL A 451 14.78 -15.99 -11.01
N SER A 452 14.57 -14.67 -10.87
CA SER A 452 15.61 -13.67 -11.16
C SER A 452 16.30 -13.28 -9.85
N THR A 453 17.60 -13.58 -9.73
CA THR A 453 18.33 -13.45 -8.46
C THR A 453 19.78 -13.02 -8.65
N ARG A 454 20.35 -12.42 -7.62
CA ARG A 454 21.79 -12.13 -7.51
C ARG A 454 22.54 -13.17 -6.66
N GLU A 455 21.80 -14.04 -5.98
CA GLU A 455 22.31 -15.05 -5.03
C GLU A 455 21.68 -16.40 -5.43
N PRO A 456 22.13 -17.01 -6.55
CA PRO A 456 21.55 -18.25 -7.08
C PRO A 456 21.72 -19.42 -6.12
N ASP A 457 22.85 -19.49 -5.41
CA ASP A 457 23.12 -20.44 -4.33
C ASP A 457 22.05 -20.41 -3.23
N VAL A 458 21.68 -19.21 -2.77
CA VAL A 458 20.62 -19.04 -1.76
C VAL A 458 19.26 -19.47 -2.32
N SER A 459 18.92 -19.03 -3.54
CA SER A 459 17.65 -19.40 -4.18
C SER A 459 17.52 -20.92 -4.36
N LEU A 460 18.56 -21.59 -4.83
CA LEU A 460 18.59 -23.04 -5.04
C LEU A 460 18.51 -23.81 -3.72
N SER A 461 19.25 -23.36 -2.69
CA SER A 461 19.19 -23.95 -1.34
C SER A 461 17.78 -23.86 -0.75
N LEU A 462 17.11 -22.71 -0.92
CA LEU A 462 15.73 -22.51 -0.47
C LEU A 462 14.73 -23.43 -1.20
N ILE A 463 14.86 -23.56 -2.52
CA ILE A 463 14.01 -24.47 -3.31
C ILE A 463 14.23 -25.91 -2.85
N SER A 464 15.48 -26.34 -2.70
CA SER A 464 15.84 -27.68 -2.24
C SER A 464 15.25 -27.99 -0.87
N ARG A 465 15.34 -27.04 0.08
CA ARG A 465 14.70 -27.15 1.40
C ARG A 465 13.18 -27.28 1.29
N ALA A 466 12.54 -26.52 0.39
CA ALA A 466 11.09 -26.56 0.23
C ALA A 466 10.60 -27.91 -0.35
N ILE A 467 11.31 -28.47 -1.32
CA ILE A 467 10.96 -29.78 -1.89
C ILE A 467 11.43 -30.98 -1.05
N GLY A 468 12.23 -30.75 -0.01
CA GLY A 468 12.73 -31.80 0.88
C GLY A 468 13.92 -32.61 0.35
N GLY A 469 14.67 -32.09 -0.63
CA GLY A 469 15.80 -32.79 -1.23
C GLY A 469 16.37 -32.10 -2.47
N THR A 470 17.24 -32.80 -3.20
CA THR A 470 17.86 -32.32 -4.46
C THR A 470 17.23 -32.93 -5.71
N VAL A 471 16.37 -33.94 -5.55
CA VAL A 471 15.62 -34.54 -6.67
C VAL A 471 14.38 -33.69 -6.96
N CYS A 472 14.36 -33.05 -8.13
CA CYS A 472 13.26 -32.16 -8.51
C CYS A 472 12.02 -32.98 -8.92
N PRO A 473 10.84 -32.70 -8.33
CA PRO A 473 9.60 -33.40 -8.67
C PRO A 473 9.25 -33.31 -10.15
N ALA A 474 8.56 -34.33 -10.68
CA ALA A 474 8.24 -34.39 -12.10
C ALA A 474 7.37 -33.22 -12.60
N TYR A 475 6.59 -32.62 -11.71
CA TYR A 475 5.74 -31.47 -12.01
C TYR A 475 6.51 -30.13 -12.05
N LEU A 476 7.75 -30.05 -11.58
CA LEU A 476 8.50 -28.80 -11.40
C LEU A 476 9.65 -28.67 -12.40
N LYS A 477 9.78 -27.47 -12.98
CA LYS A 477 10.94 -27.00 -13.74
C LYS A 477 11.43 -25.69 -13.16
N VAL A 478 12.73 -25.54 -12.99
CA VAL A 478 13.33 -24.35 -12.39
C VAL A 478 14.22 -23.63 -13.40
N HIS A 479 13.98 -22.33 -13.58
CA HIS A 479 14.77 -21.44 -14.42
C HIS A 479 15.42 -20.37 -13.54
N ILE A 480 16.74 -20.26 -13.56
CA ILE A 480 17.48 -19.23 -12.82
C ILE A 480 18.04 -18.20 -13.80
N PHE A 481 17.63 -16.95 -13.64
CA PHE A 481 18.16 -15.79 -14.35
C PHE A 481 19.11 -15.01 -13.44
N THR A 482 20.41 -15.02 -13.77
CA THR A 482 21.42 -14.35 -12.95
C THR A 482 22.66 -13.94 -13.76
N ASN A 483 23.44 -13.01 -13.22
CA ASN A 483 24.80 -12.70 -13.69
C ASN A 483 25.88 -13.28 -12.76
N ALA A 484 25.48 -13.88 -11.64
CA ALA A 484 26.39 -14.51 -10.70
C ALA A 484 26.76 -15.92 -11.18
N GLN A 485 27.87 -16.45 -10.68
CA GLN A 485 28.21 -17.85 -10.89
C GLN A 485 27.17 -18.73 -10.19
N VAL A 486 26.63 -19.70 -10.93
CA VAL A 486 25.71 -20.69 -10.39
C VAL A 486 26.56 -21.86 -9.84
N PRO A 487 26.27 -22.35 -8.62
CA PRO A 487 26.99 -23.51 -8.07
C PRO A 487 26.74 -24.76 -8.93
N ASP A 488 27.59 -25.79 -8.77
CA ASP A 488 27.34 -27.09 -9.40
C ASP A 488 26.02 -27.66 -8.87
N ILE A 489 25.12 -27.98 -9.80
CA ILE A 489 23.78 -28.48 -9.49
C ILE A 489 23.73 -29.96 -9.84
N GLU A 490 23.23 -30.79 -8.92
CA GLU A 490 22.94 -32.18 -9.23
C GLU A 490 21.99 -32.28 -10.44
N PRO A 491 22.29 -33.09 -11.46
CA PRO A 491 21.48 -33.19 -12.68
C PRO A 491 19.98 -33.43 -12.40
N GLU A 492 19.68 -34.15 -11.32
CA GLU A 492 18.35 -34.50 -10.84
C GLU A 492 17.53 -33.29 -10.38
N PHE A 493 18.15 -32.14 -10.12
CA PHE A 493 17.46 -30.92 -9.68
C PHE A 493 16.81 -30.14 -10.84
N ARG A 494 17.05 -30.55 -12.11
CA ARG A 494 16.37 -30.04 -13.33
C ARG A 494 16.33 -28.50 -13.45
N VAL A 495 17.47 -27.87 -13.18
CA VAL A 495 17.62 -26.41 -13.25
C VAL A 495 18.19 -25.99 -14.60
N THR A 496 17.54 -25.03 -15.25
CA THR A 496 18.08 -24.37 -16.44
C THR A 496 18.56 -22.96 -16.07
N THR A 497 19.82 -22.65 -16.38
CA THR A 497 20.43 -21.36 -16.07
C THR A 497 20.45 -20.43 -17.27
N HIS A 498 20.16 -19.15 -17.04
CA HIS A 498 20.11 -18.09 -18.04
C HIS A 498 20.93 -16.90 -17.55
N THR A 499 21.73 -16.33 -18.44
CA THR A 499 22.54 -15.14 -18.13
C THR A 499 21.66 -13.89 -18.20
N GLY A 500 21.68 -13.06 -17.15
CA GLY A 500 21.01 -11.75 -17.15
C GLY A 500 19.62 -11.76 -16.52
N ARG A 501 18.73 -10.94 -17.08
CA ARG A 501 17.33 -10.81 -16.67
C ARG A 501 16.42 -11.59 -17.62
N ILE A 502 15.17 -11.81 -17.22
CA ILE A 502 14.15 -12.37 -18.10
C ILE A 502 14.04 -11.49 -19.34
N ASP A 503 14.16 -12.10 -20.51
CA ASP A 503 14.11 -11.43 -21.81
C ASP A 503 12.86 -11.85 -22.60
N SER A 504 12.62 -11.16 -23.73
CA SER A 504 11.48 -11.46 -24.60
C SER A 504 11.62 -12.83 -25.26
N ALA A 505 12.84 -13.25 -25.62
CA ALA A 505 13.09 -14.53 -26.28
C ALA A 505 12.62 -15.72 -25.43
N PHE A 506 12.90 -15.70 -24.13
CA PHE A 506 12.41 -16.74 -23.20
C PHE A 506 10.88 -16.82 -23.18
N LEU A 507 10.18 -15.68 -23.14
CA LEU A 507 8.72 -15.64 -23.06
C LEU A 507 8.05 -15.91 -24.41
N GLU A 508 8.66 -15.49 -25.51
CA GLU A 508 8.24 -15.83 -26.87
C GLU A 508 8.27 -17.35 -27.09
N ALA A 509 9.27 -18.05 -26.55
CA ALA A 509 9.32 -19.51 -26.58
C ALA A 509 8.19 -20.19 -25.78
N GLN A 510 7.56 -19.47 -24.83
CA GLN A 510 6.44 -19.96 -24.01
C GLN A 510 5.08 -19.44 -24.48
N GLN A 511 5.05 -18.63 -25.54
CA GLN A 511 3.90 -17.84 -25.98
C GLN A 511 2.65 -18.70 -26.24
N GLU A 512 2.78 -19.82 -26.94
CA GLU A 512 1.67 -20.73 -27.24
C GLU A 512 1.02 -21.32 -25.99
N GLN A 513 1.80 -21.54 -24.93
CA GLN A 513 1.29 -22.06 -23.67
C GLN A 513 0.69 -20.95 -22.81
N LEU A 514 1.33 -19.78 -22.75
CA LEU A 514 0.87 -18.61 -21.98
C LEU A 514 -0.47 -18.04 -22.47
N ARG A 515 -0.82 -18.23 -23.74
CA ARG A 515 -2.11 -17.81 -24.32
C ARG A 515 -3.29 -18.70 -23.92
N LYS A 516 -3.05 -19.91 -23.41
CA LYS A 516 -4.12 -20.86 -23.09
C LYS A 516 -4.82 -20.47 -21.79
N ASP A 517 -6.12 -20.70 -21.72
CA ASP A 517 -6.91 -20.53 -20.49
C ASP A 517 -6.43 -21.42 -19.32
N SER A 518 -5.70 -22.50 -19.62
CA SER A 518 -5.13 -23.40 -18.62
C SER A 518 -3.79 -22.93 -18.04
N ALA A 519 -3.26 -21.79 -18.50
CA ALA A 519 -2.06 -21.16 -17.95
C ALA A 519 -2.44 -20.15 -16.86
N GLU A 520 -1.88 -20.31 -15.67
CA GLU A 520 -2.03 -19.36 -14.56
C GLU A 520 -0.67 -18.73 -14.25
N VAL A 521 -0.64 -17.41 -14.13
CA VAL A 521 0.59 -16.64 -13.93
C VAL A 521 0.60 -16.02 -12.55
N PHE A 522 1.67 -16.26 -11.81
CA PHE A 522 1.92 -15.73 -10.48
C PHE A 522 3.22 -14.93 -10.50
N ILE A 523 3.21 -13.71 -9.96
CA ILE A 523 4.38 -12.84 -9.93
C ILE A 523 4.57 -12.30 -8.52
N CYS A 524 5.75 -12.48 -7.94
CA CYS A 524 6.13 -11.86 -6.69
C CYS A 524 7.56 -11.30 -6.76
N GLY A 525 7.73 -10.01 -6.43
CA GLY A 525 9.05 -9.39 -6.48
C GLY A 525 9.04 -7.89 -6.19
N PRO A 526 10.18 -7.20 -6.45
CA PRO A 526 10.21 -5.75 -6.46
C PRO A 526 9.31 -5.17 -7.55
N GLU A 527 8.72 -4.00 -7.33
CA GLU A 527 7.79 -3.35 -8.28
C GLU A 527 8.35 -3.24 -9.71
N SER A 528 9.64 -2.92 -9.85
CA SER A 528 10.29 -2.85 -11.16
C SER A 528 10.33 -4.21 -11.88
N PHE A 529 10.51 -5.30 -11.14
CA PHE A 529 10.49 -6.66 -11.69
C PHE A 529 9.07 -7.02 -12.12
N GLU A 530 8.07 -6.78 -11.27
CA GLU A 530 6.67 -7.07 -11.59
C GLU A 530 6.20 -6.33 -12.83
N LYS A 531 6.50 -5.02 -12.93
CA LYS A 531 6.16 -4.20 -14.10
C LYS A 531 6.77 -4.76 -15.38
N SER A 532 8.05 -5.14 -15.35
CA SER A 532 8.71 -5.73 -16.52
C SER A 532 8.09 -7.07 -16.91
N VAL A 533 7.85 -7.98 -15.95
CA VAL A 533 7.24 -9.28 -16.25
C VAL A 533 5.83 -9.10 -16.82
N LEU A 534 5.01 -8.22 -16.22
CA LEU A 534 3.66 -7.89 -16.71
C LEU A 534 3.66 -7.38 -18.14
N GLU A 535 4.56 -6.46 -18.46
CA GLU A 535 4.69 -5.93 -19.81
C GLU A 535 5.01 -7.05 -20.81
N PHE A 536 5.94 -7.94 -20.46
CA PHE A 536 6.31 -9.04 -21.36
C PHE A 536 5.24 -10.11 -21.50
N VAL A 537 4.59 -10.55 -20.41
CA VAL A 537 3.51 -11.54 -20.50
C VAL A 537 2.30 -10.98 -21.26
N GLY A 538 2.03 -9.67 -21.12
CA GLY A 538 1.02 -8.98 -21.92
C GLY A 538 1.36 -8.95 -23.40
N LYS A 539 2.62 -8.68 -23.76
CA LYS A 539 3.09 -8.69 -25.17
C LYS A 539 2.94 -10.06 -25.84
N VAL A 540 3.10 -11.15 -25.09
CA VAL A 540 2.91 -12.51 -25.65
C VAL A 540 1.45 -12.97 -25.67
N GLY A 541 0.52 -12.15 -25.15
CA GLY A 541 -0.92 -12.38 -25.24
C GLY A 541 -1.52 -13.13 -24.06
N ALA A 542 -0.84 -13.15 -22.90
CA ALA A 542 -1.46 -13.65 -21.67
C ALA A 542 -2.56 -12.68 -21.17
N ASP A 543 -3.63 -13.22 -20.60
CA ASP A 543 -4.69 -12.43 -19.98
C ASP A 543 -4.16 -11.78 -18.68
N ILE A 544 -3.79 -10.51 -18.76
CA ILE A 544 -3.27 -9.73 -17.63
C ILE A 544 -4.28 -9.68 -16.46
N GLY A 545 -5.58 -9.76 -16.75
CA GLY A 545 -6.64 -9.77 -15.73
C GLY A 545 -6.61 -11.02 -14.83
N ARG A 546 -5.96 -12.11 -15.28
CA ARG A 546 -5.82 -13.36 -14.52
C ARG A 546 -4.47 -13.51 -13.82
N VAL A 547 -3.56 -12.55 -13.99
CA VAL A 547 -2.24 -12.58 -13.37
C VAL A 547 -2.38 -12.27 -11.87
N ARG A 548 -2.00 -13.23 -11.03
CA ARG A 548 -1.94 -13.05 -9.58
C ARG A 548 -0.62 -12.41 -9.20
N ARG A 549 -0.65 -11.44 -8.30
CA ARG A 549 0.52 -10.63 -7.95
C ARG A 549 0.59 -10.39 -6.46
N GLU A 550 1.79 -10.44 -5.92
CA GLU A 550 2.07 -10.03 -4.55
C GLU A 550 3.37 -9.22 -4.51
N GLY A 551 3.27 -7.96 -4.09
CA GLY A 551 4.40 -7.02 -4.10
C GLY A 551 4.86 -6.59 -2.72
N PHE A 552 6.15 -6.20 -2.64
CA PHE A 552 6.83 -5.78 -1.40
C PHE A 552 6.65 -4.30 -1.04
N ALA A 553 5.56 -3.65 -1.45
CA ALA A 553 5.42 -2.19 -1.40
C ALA A 553 5.15 -1.60 0.00
N TYR A 554 5.29 -2.40 1.07
CA TYR A 554 4.99 -2.00 2.45
C TYR A 554 6.26 -1.66 3.28
#